data_AF-A0A2U3EZE1-F1
#
_entry.id   AF-A0A2U3EZE1-F1
#
_cell.length_a   1.000
_cell.length_b   1.000
_cell.length_c   1.000
_cell.angle_alpha   90.00
_cell.angle_beta   90.00
_cell.angle_gamma   90.00
#
_symmetry.space_group_name_H-M   'P 1'
#
loop_
_entity.id
_entity.type
_entity.pdbx_description
1 polymer ?
#
loop_
_entity_poly.entity_id
_entity_poly.type
_entity_poly.pdbx_seq_one_letter_code
_entity_poly.pdbx_strand_id
1 'polypeptide(L)'
;MFEPGYNFIVTTIGLLGFQAIIIFIAFINVLLIYQYAKYFDHGCFVVISIMCLFMWSIYIEAIRQALAMSIVMYSVRKLICRELKKYILLILLASTFHITALIALLFLIPVYSGKLNKILSYGLLSVSCLFFFFSNSILNFALGVLPVGSIASQKLNFYLSSDQYKPMLSIGSGSALDVIMLVLIGFSFYKVKRNLLSKHTNLNNIILLGCCLYIAFAIFIGKMMPVMTRIGWYGFPYVLILLYIHVGESFYYKKVLTARKVNFSKLFIYAYFALQIIRPFTYEHSYYNIMHQQTIFQNYDTMDDVSLRIAAKDKCLILTNMGYNYLCSI
;
A
#
# COMPACT_ATOMS: atom_id res chain seq x y z
N MET A 1 -15.51 -12.87 8.08
CA MET A 1 -15.92 -11.95 9.17
C MET A 1 -15.20 -10.62 8.96
N PHE A 2 -15.94 -9.51 8.91
CA PHE A 2 -15.39 -8.16 8.73
C PHE A 2 -14.93 -7.58 10.08
N GLU A 3 -13.95 -6.67 10.05
CA GLU A 3 -13.40 -6.00 11.24
C GLU A 3 -14.44 -5.08 11.91
N PRO A 4 -14.38 -4.91 13.25
CA PRO A 4 -15.46 -4.27 14.02
C PRO A 4 -15.71 -2.80 13.63
N GLY A 5 -14.67 -2.04 13.27
CA GLY A 5 -14.81 -0.65 12.84
C GLY A 5 -15.55 -0.52 11.50
N TYR A 6 -15.31 -1.44 10.56
CA TYR A 6 -16.08 -1.47 9.31
C TYR A 6 -17.53 -1.90 9.56
N ASN A 7 -17.76 -2.91 10.40
CA ASN A 7 -19.12 -3.33 10.76
C ASN A 7 -19.93 -2.16 11.33
N PHE A 8 -19.32 -1.35 12.20
CA PHE A 8 -19.97 -0.16 12.75
C PHE A 8 -20.43 0.82 11.66
N ILE A 9 -19.58 1.12 10.67
CA ILE A 9 -19.95 1.98 9.54
C ILE A 9 -21.10 1.35 8.73
N VAL A 10 -21.02 0.06 8.42
CA VAL A 10 -22.07 -0.63 7.66
C VAL A 10 -23.40 -0.62 8.42
N THR A 11 -23.40 -0.86 9.73
CA THR A 11 -24.64 -0.86 10.53
C THR A 11 -25.26 0.54 10.68
N THR A 12 -24.44 1.59 10.70
CA THR A 12 -24.92 2.96 10.92
C THR A 12 -25.29 3.68 9.63
N ILE A 13 -24.41 3.61 8.62
CA ILE A 13 -24.56 4.31 7.35
C ILE A 13 -25.17 3.42 6.27
N GLY A 14 -25.07 2.09 6.39
CA GLY A 14 -25.61 1.16 5.39
C GLY A 14 -27.12 1.18 5.25
N LEU A 15 -27.86 1.72 6.23
CA LEU A 15 -29.29 2.00 6.11
C LEU A 15 -29.61 2.98 4.97
N LEU A 16 -28.66 3.84 4.58
CA LEU A 16 -28.76 4.79 3.47
C LEU A 16 -28.30 4.19 2.13
N GLY A 17 -27.94 2.90 2.10
CA GLY A 17 -27.47 2.19 0.92
C GLY A 17 -25.95 2.18 0.74
N PHE A 18 -25.47 1.32 -0.16
CA PHE A 18 -24.04 1.09 -0.40
C PHE A 18 -23.28 2.34 -0.87
N GLN A 19 -23.92 3.19 -1.68
CA GLN A 19 -23.31 4.43 -2.17
C GLN A 19 -23.03 5.42 -1.03
N ALA A 20 -23.91 5.49 -0.02
CA ALA A 20 -23.70 6.33 1.14
C ALA A 20 -22.46 5.90 1.95
N ILE A 21 -22.22 4.58 2.07
CA ILE A 21 -21.01 4.03 2.71
C ILE A 21 -19.75 4.48 1.95
N ILE A 22 -19.76 4.39 0.62
CA ILE A 22 -18.63 4.80 -0.22
C ILE A 22 -18.35 6.29 -0.05
N ILE A 23 -19.37 7.13 -0.17
CA ILE A 23 -19.26 8.59 -0.02
C ILE A 23 -18.72 8.95 1.36
N PHE A 24 -19.25 8.33 2.41
CA PHE A 24 -18.82 8.57 3.79
C PHE A 24 -17.35 8.20 4.01
N ILE A 25 -16.91 7.03 3.55
CA ILE A 25 -15.52 6.60 3.68
C ILE A 25 -14.60 7.49 2.83
N ALA A 26 -15.01 7.86 1.62
CA ALA A 26 -14.25 8.76 0.76
C ALA A 26 -14.08 10.14 1.44
N PHE A 27 -15.13 10.68 2.04
CA PHE A 27 -15.09 11.93 2.78
C PHE A 27 -14.09 11.88 3.94
N ILE A 28 -14.16 10.85 4.79
CA ILE A 28 -13.21 10.68 5.90
C ILE A 28 -11.77 10.54 5.38
N ASN A 29 -11.56 9.77 4.31
CA ASN A 29 -10.25 9.60 3.70
C ASN A 29 -9.65 10.92 3.24
N VAL A 30 -10.41 11.73 2.51
CA VAL A 30 -9.96 13.05 2.04
C VAL A 30 -9.62 13.95 3.21
N LEU A 31 -10.45 13.98 4.27
CA LEU A 31 -10.17 14.76 5.47
C LEU A 31 -8.84 14.36 6.13
N LEU A 32 -8.61 13.06 6.35
CA LEU A 32 -7.38 12.57 6.98
C LEU A 32 -6.15 12.81 6.12
N ILE A 33 -6.27 12.62 4.80
CA ILE A 33 -5.19 12.88 3.84
C ILE A 33 -4.87 14.38 3.78
N TYR A 34 -5.88 15.25 3.84
CA TYR A 34 -5.67 16.70 3.94
C TYR A 34 -4.92 17.07 5.24
N GLN A 35 -5.31 16.48 6.37
CA GLN A 35 -4.61 16.68 7.65
C GLN A 35 -3.15 16.20 7.64
N TYR A 36 -2.82 15.21 6.80
CA TYR A 36 -1.44 14.80 6.55
C TYR A 36 -0.72 15.77 5.60
N ALA A 37 -1.38 16.18 4.51
CA ALA A 37 -0.81 17.01 3.45
C ALA A 37 -0.49 18.45 3.90
N LYS A 38 -1.17 18.98 4.93
CA LYS A 38 -0.88 20.33 5.47
C LYS A 38 0.54 20.51 6.04
N TYR A 39 1.28 19.42 6.24
CA TYR A 39 2.67 19.44 6.71
C TYR A 39 3.70 19.60 5.58
N PHE A 40 3.24 19.90 4.37
CA PHE A 40 4.04 20.09 3.17
C PHE A 40 3.69 21.45 2.54
N ASP A 41 4.67 22.18 2.02
CA ASP A 41 4.46 23.51 1.41
C ASP A 41 3.50 23.49 0.19
N HIS A 42 3.47 22.39 -0.56
CA HIS A 42 2.57 22.13 -1.68
C HIS A 42 1.66 20.94 -1.36
N GLY A 43 0.82 21.08 -0.34
CA GLY A 43 -0.10 20.02 0.12
C GLY A 43 -0.96 19.41 -0.99
N CYS A 44 -1.43 20.20 -1.97
CA CYS A 44 -2.21 19.69 -3.11
C CYS A 44 -1.46 18.61 -3.91
N PHE A 45 -0.14 18.79 -4.11
CA PHE A 45 0.67 17.78 -4.79
C PHE A 45 0.73 16.47 -4.00
N VAL A 46 0.80 16.53 -2.66
CA VAL A 46 0.79 15.36 -1.79
C VAL A 46 -0.54 14.62 -1.88
N VAL A 47 -1.66 15.35 -1.83
CA VAL A 47 -3.01 14.77 -2.00
C VAL A 47 -3.11 14.06 -3.34
N ILE A 48 -2.74 14.74 -4.44
CA ILE A 48 -2.76 14.15 -5.80
C ILE A 48 -1.86 12.92 -5.85
N SER A 49 -0.61 13.00 -5.38
CA SER A 49 0.34 11.88 -5.39
C SER A 49 -0.17 10.64 -4.67
N ILE A 50 -0.83 10.84 -3.53
CA ILE A 50 -1.50 9.78 -2.77
C ILE A 50 -2.64 9.21 -3.60
N MET A 51 -3.58 10.05 -4.06
CA MET A 51 -4.71 9.61 -4.89
C MET A 51 -4.26 8.82 -6.13
N CYS A 52 -3.22 9.26 -6.84
CA CYS A 52 -2.70 8.59 -8.03
C CYS A 52 -2.27 7.14 -7.78
N LEU A 53 -1.76 6.85 -6.59
CA LEU A 53 -1.33 5.49 -6.22
C LEU A 53 -2.44 4.65 -5.64
N PHE A 54 -3.43 5.29 -5.02
CA PHE A 54 -4.59 4.60 -4.46
C PHE A 54 -5.70 4.34 -5.50
N MET A 55 -5.75 5.09 -6.61
CA MET A 55 -6.71 4.94 -7.71
C MET A 55 -6.79 3.50 -8.25
N TRP A 56 -5.68 2.73 -8.28
CA TRP A 56 -5.72 1.32 -8.72
C TRP A 56 -6.47 0.44 -7.73
N SER A 57 -6.27 0.67 -6.43
CA SER A 57 -6.64 -0.28 -5.38
C SER A 57 -8.10 -0.18 -4.96
N ILE A 58 -8.75 0.95 -5.29
CA ILE A 58 -10.05 1.34 -4.75
C ILE A 58 -11.18 1.03 -5.74
N TYR A 59 -11.30 -0.23 -6.15
CA TYR A 59 -12.60 -0.74 -6.59
C TYR A 59 -13.02 -1.88 -5.65
N ILE A 60 -13.90 -1.50 -4.72
CA ILE A 60 -14.73 -2.34 -3.85
C ILE A 60 -14.01 -3.10 -2.71
N GLU A 61 -12.88 -3.75 -2.92
CA GLU A 61 -12.26 -4.59 -1.86
C GLU A 61 -11.31 -3.85 -0.90
N ALA A 62 -10.66 -2.77 -1.35
CA ALA A 62 -9.65 -2.07 -0.56
C ALA A 62 -10.15 -0.79 0.14
N ILE A 63 -11.45 -0.47 0.09
CA ILE A 63 -12.00 0.73 0.73
C ILE A 63 -11.72 0.76 2.24
N ARG A 64 -11.80 -0.40 2.90
CA ARG A 64 -11.42 -0.60 4.31
C ARG A 64 -9.96 -0.29 4.56
N GLN A 65 -9.10 -0.77 3.68
CA GLN A 65 -7.66 -0.55 3.77
C GLN A 65 -7.31 0.92 3.53
N ALA A 66 -7.97 1.60 2.60
CA ALA A 66 -7.79 3.03 2.34
C ALA A 66 -8.08 3.86 3.60
N LEU A 67 -9.15 3.53 4.33
CA LEU A 67 -9.47 4.15 5.62
C LEU A 67 -8.42 3.90 6.69
N ALA A 68 -7.97 2.65 6.83
CA ALA A 68 -6.88 2.35 7.76
C ALA A 68 -5.60 3.11 7.39
N MET A 69 -5.26 3.17 6.09
CA MET A 69 -4.09 3.87 5.57
C MET A 69 -4.12 5.37 5.82
N SER A 70 -5.27 6.03 5.63
CA SER A 70 -5.41 7.47 5.87
C SER A 70 -5.27 7.81 7.36
N ILE A 71 -5.75 6.95 8.27
CA ILE A 71 -5.49 7.06 9.71
C ILE A 71 -3.99 6.88 10.01
N VAL A 72 -3.32 5.90 9.39
CA VAL A 72 -1.87 5.70 9.55
C VAL A 72 -1.09 6.93 9.05
N MET A 73 -1.46 7.51 7.91
CA MET A 73 -0.84 8.75 7.41
C MET A 73 -1.00 9.89 8.40
N TYR A 74 -2.22 10.10 8.91
CA TYR A 74 -2.50 11.12 9.92
C TYR A 74 -1.65 10.94 11.19
N SER A 75 -1.35 9.68 11.57
CA SER A 75 -0.56 9.38 12.77
C SER A 75 0.96 9.57 12.59
N VAL A 76 1.49 9.64 11.36
CA VAL A 76 2.94 9.78 11.08
C VAL A 76 3.58 10.94 11.84
N ARG A 77 2.94 12.11 11.89
CA ARG A 77 3.46 13.25 12.67
C ARG A 77 3.57 12.92 14.15
N LYS A 78 2.58 12.20 14.71
CA LYS A 78 2.57 11.83 16.14
C LYS A 78 3.73 10.90 16.49
N LEU A 79 4.10 10.01 15.58
CA LEU A 79 5.31 9.20 15.71
C LEU A 79 6.57 10.07 15.75
N ILE A 80 6.71 10.99 14.79
CA ILE A 80 7.91 11.83 14.63
C ILE A 80 8.06 12.83 15.78
N CYS A 81 6.96 13.38 16.29
CA CYS A 81 6.92 14.24 17.47
C CYS A 81 7.01 13.47 18.80
N ARG A 82 7.20 12.15 18.79
CA ARG A 82 7.25 11.28 19.98
C ARG A 82 5.98 11.32 20.85
N GLU A 83 4.83 11.67 20.28
CA GLU A 83 3.51 11.53 20.91
C GLU A 83 3.05 10.06 20.83
N LEU A 84 3.86 9.12 21.35
CA LEU A 84 3.76 7.68 21.09
C LEU A 84 2.43 7.07 21.52
N LYS A 85 1.86 7.54 22.65
CA LYS A 85 0.54 7.09 23.11
C LYS A 85 -0.55 7.40 22.08
N LYS A 86 -0.54 8.61 21.49
CA LYS A 86 -1.50 9.01 20.45
C LYS A 86 -1.27 8.24 19.17
N TYR A 87 -0.01 8.00 18.81
CA TYR A 87 0.34 7.16 17.67
C TYR A 87 -0.23 5.74 17.82
N ILE A 88 0.05 5.07 18.94
CA ILE A 88 -0.42 3.71 19.22
C ILE A 88 -1.96 3.66 19.18
N LEU A 89 -2.65 4.60 19.83
CA LEU A 89 -4.11 4.65 19.81
C LEU A 89 -4.67 4.77 18.39
N LEU A 90 -4.06 5.60 17.54
CA LEU A 90 -4.47 5.75 16.15
C LEU A 90 -4.21 4.48 15.32
N ILE A 91 -3.12 3.76 15.57
CA ILE A 91 -2.84 2.49 14.87
C ILE A 91 -3.83 1.39 15.31
N LEU A 92 -4.15 1.32 16.60
CA LEU A 92 -5.18 0.41 17.10
C LEU A 92 -6.55 0.75 16.50
N LEU A 93 -6.90 2.04 16.41
CA LEU A 93 -8.10 2.48 15.71
C LEU A 93 -8.08 2.09 14.22
N ALA A 94 -6.96 2.28 13.52
CA ALA A 94 -6.83 1.87 12.12
C ALA A 94 -7.02 0.35 11.95
N SER A 95 -6.56 -0.46 12.91
CA SER A 95 -6.69 -1.92 12.88
C SER A 95 -8.12 -2.41 13.01
N THR A 96 -9.03 -1.61 13.58
CA THR A 96 -10.47 -1.96 13.62
C THR A 96 -11.14 -1.85 12.25
N PHE A 97 -10.53 -1.15 11.28
CA PHE A 97 -10.98 -1.09 9.90
C PHE A 97 -10.26 -2.09 9.01
N HIS A 98 -8.98 -2.33 9.26
CA HIS A 98 -8.19 -3.31 8.51
C HIS A 98 -7.02 -3.84 9.35
N ILE A 99 -7.03 -5.13 9.69
CA ILE A 99 -6.11 -5.71 10.68
C ILE A 99 -4.62 -5.52 10.35
N THR A 100 -4.26 -5.47 9.05
CA THR A 100 -2.87 -5.29 8.63
C THR A 100 -2.29 -3.94 9.04
N ALA A 101 -3.10 -2.95 9.45
CA ALA A 101 -2.62 -1.68 9.96
C ALA A 101 -1.72 -1.83 11.19
N LEU A 102 -1.84 -2.94 11.93
CA LEU A 102 -0.93 -3.27 13.04
C LEU A 102 0.54 -3.32 12.62
N ILE A 103 0.85 -3.56 11.33
CA ILE A 103 2.24 -3.52 10.86
C ILE A 103 2.89 -2.15 11.07
N ALA A 104 2.10 -1.08 11.14
CA ALA A 104 2.61 0.26 11.42
C ALA A 104 3.23 0.36 12.83
N LEU A 105 2.89 -0.53 13.77
CA LEU A 105 3.54 -0.56 15.09
C LEU A 105 5.06 -0.83 14.98
N LEU A 106 5.54 -1.45 13.89
CA LEU A 106 6.98 -1.62 13.64
C LEU A 106 7.71 -0.29 13.57
N PHE A 107 7.05 0.81 13.19
CA PHE A 107 7.66 2.14 13.11
C PHE A 107 8.00 2.75 14.48
N LEU A 108 7.58 2.13 15.59
CA LEU A 108 8.05 2.47 16.93
C LEU A 108 9.53 2.07 17.15
N ILE A 109 9.99 1.01 16.51
CA ILE A 109 11.35 0.46 16.68
C ILE A 109 12.44 1.53 16.47
N PRO A 110 12.45 2.30 15.36
CA PRO A 110 13.44 3.36 15.15
C PRO A 110 13.41 4.50 16.18
N VAL A 111 12.33 4.65 16.95
CA VAL A 111 12.27 5.63 18.06
C VAL A 111 13.12 5.17 19.24
N TYR A 112 13.10 3.86 19.55
CA TYR A 112 13.79 3.28 20.70
C TYR A 112 15.21 2.79 20.37
N SER A 113 15.45 2.24 19.18
CA SER A 113 16.77 1.69 18.82
C SER A 113 17.08 1.83 17.33
N GLY A 114 18.04 2.69 17.01
CA GLY A 114 18.56 2.84 15.66
C GLY A 114 19.32 1.60 15.15
N LYS A 115 19.93 0.82 16.05
CA LYS A 115 20.63 -0.44 15.70
C LYS A 115 19.62 -1.52 15.30
N LEU A 116 18.60 -1.75 16.11
CA LEU A 116 17.54 -2.70 15.81
C LEU A 116 16.79 -2.32 14.53
N ASN A 117 16.57 -1.02 14.32
CA ASN A 117 15.96 -0.52 13.10
C ASN A 117 16.75 -0.91 11.84
N LYS A 118 18.07 -0.75 11.85
CA LYS A 118 18.92 -1.14 10.70
C LYS A 118 18.87 -2.65 10.45
N ILE A 119 18.94 -3.45 11.52
CA ILE A 119 18.82 -4.92 11.43
C ILE A 119 17.48 -5.30 10.81
N LEU A 120 16.39 -4.73 11.31
CA LEU A 120 15.05 -5.01 10.77
C LEU A 120 14.90 -4.54 9.32
N SER A 121 15.35 -3.33 9.00
CA SER A 121 15.24 -2.74 7.66
C SER A 121 15.99 -3.59 6.61
N TYR A 122 17.25 -3.91 6.88
CA TYR A 122 18.05 -4.74 5.96
C TYR A 122 17.63 -6.21 6.00
N GLY A 123 17.17 -6.71 7.14
CA GLY A 123 16.57 -8.04 7.26
C GLY A 123 15.34 -8.20 6.38
N LEU A 124 14.43 -7.21 6.38
CA LEU A 124 13.25 -7.19 5.49
C LEU A 124 13.65 -7.23 4.00
N LEU A 125 14.67 -6.46 3.61
CA LEU A 125 15.18 -6.48 2.24
C LEU A 125 15.84 -7.83 1.89
N SER A 126 16.63 -8.40 2.80
CA SER A 126 17.26 -9.71 2.59
C SER A 126 16.21 -10.82 2.45
N VAL A 127 15.21 -10.85 3.34
CA VAL A 127 14.14 -11.86 3.30
C VAL A 127 13.28 -11.70 2.06
N SER A 128 12.95 -10.47 1.66
CA SER A 128 12.18 -10.24 0.44
C SER A 128 12.95 -10.59 -0.84
N CYS A 129 14.27 -10.38 -0.86
CA CYS A 129 15.13 -10.84 -1.94
C CYS A 129 15.16 -12.38 -2.01
N LEU A 130 15.33 -13.06 -0.87
CA LEU A 130 15.24 -14.53 -0.81
C LEU A 130 13.86 -15.03 -1.28
N PHE A 131 12.79 -14.35 -0.86
CA PHE A 131 11.44 -14.68 -1.32
C PHE A 131 11.25 -14.49 -2.81
N PHE A 132 11.85 -13.47 -3.40
CA PHE A 132 11.80 -13.24 -4.84
C PHE A 132 12.41 -14.43 -5.61
N PHE A 133 13.51 -15.03 -5.14
CA PHE A 133 14.13 -16.16 -5.84
C PHE A 133 13.54 -17.53 -5.49
N PHE A 134 13.00 -17.70 -4.28
CA PHE A 134 12.60 -19.02 -3.74
C PHE A 134 11.14 -19.05 -3.23
N SER A 135 10.25 -18.23 -3.79
CA SER A 135 8.86 -18.05 -3.32
C SER A 135 8.13 -19.38 -3.11
N ASN A 136 8.13 -20.26 -4.11
CA ASN A 136 7.43 -21.56 -4.04
C ASN A 136 8.00 -22.46 -2.94
N SER A 137 9.32 -22.56 -2.82
CA SER A 137 9.97 -23.36 -1.78
C SER A 137 9.65 -22.83 -0.38
N ILE A 138 9.69 -21.51 -0.19
CA ILE A 138 9.40 -20.88 1.10
C ILE A 138 7.92 -21.07 1.49
N LEU A 139 6.99 -20.90 0.55
CA LEU A 139 5.57 -21.03 0.84
C LEU A 139 5.16 -22.49 1.09
N ASN A 140 5.73 -23.45 0.36
CA ASN A 140 5.53 -24.87 0.62
C ASN A 140 6.12 -25.29 1.98
N PHE A 141 7.29 -24.76 2.33
CA PHE A 141 7.85 -24.95 3.68
C PHE A 141 6.93 -24.35 4.75
N ALA A 142 6.42 -23.14 4.55
CA ALA A 142 5.49 -22.49 5.47
C ALA A 142 4.19 -23.30 5.64
N LEU A 143 3.65 -23.87 4.55
CA LEU A 143 2.51 -24.78 4.63
C LEU A 143 2.81 -26.02 5.47
N GLY A 144 3.99 -26.61 5.35
CA GLY A 144 4.40 -27.79 6.09
C GLY A 144 4.60 -27.56 7.59
N VAL A 145 4.93 -26.32 7.99
CA VAL A 145 5.10 -25.93 9.40
C VAL A 145 3.79 -25.51 10.06
N LEU A 146 2.83 -25.00 9.29
CA LEU A 146 1.56 -24.53 9.84
C LEU A 146 0.68 -25.70 10.31
N PRO A 147 -0.02 -25.58 11.45
CA PRO A 147 -0.94 -26.62 11.92
C PRO A 147 -2.01 -26.91 10.87
N VAL A 148 -2.20 -28.20 10.57
CA VAL A 148 -3.20 -28.68 9.61
C VAL A 148 -4.58 -28.21 10.06
N GLY A 149 -5.32 -27.57 9.15
CA GLY A 149 -6.67 -27.03 9.44
C GLY A 149 -6.70 -25.65 10.12
N SER A 150 -5.55 -25.04 10.45
CA SER A 150 -5.53 -23.66 10.91
C SER A 150 -6.01 -22.68 9.82
N ILE A 151 -6.62 -21.56 10.23
CA ILE A 151 -7.09 -20.50 9.30
C ILE A 151 -5.93 -20.00 8.41
N ALA A 152 -4.72 -19.94 8.97
CA ALA A 152 -3.53 -19.54 8.22
C ALA A 152 -3.14 -20.58 7.16
N SER A 153 -3.16 -21.87 7.51
CA SER A 153 -2.89 -22.97 6.57
C SER A 153 -3.92 -23.01 5.44
N GLN A 154 -5.21 -22.85 5.75
CA GLN A 154 -6.27 -22.81 4.74
C GLN A 154 -6.12 -21.62 3.77
N LYS A 155 -5.82 -20.42 4.28
CA LYS A 155 -5.60 -19.24 3.44
C LYS A 155 -4.36 -19.37 2.57
N LEU A 156 -3.27 -19.88 3.13
CA LEU A 156 -2.03 -20.08 2.38
C LEU A 156 -2.23 -21.14 1.28
N ASN A 157 -2.93 -22.23 1.60
CA ASN A 157 -3.26 -23.27 0.64
C ASN A 157 -4.12 -22.71 -0.50
N PHE A 158 -5.14 -21.90 -0.18
CA PHE A 158 -5.95 -21.21 -1.18
C PHE A 158 -5.11 -20.32 -2.10
N TYR A 159 -4.15 -19.55 -1.57
CA TYR A 159 -3.29 -18.72 -2.41
C TYR A 159 -2.35 -19.53 -3.29
N LEU A 160 -1.92 -20.72 -2.86
CA LEU A 160 -1.04 -21.58 -3.64
C LEU A 160 -1.78 -22.41 -4.69
N SER A 161 -3.03 -22.79 -4.43
CA SER A 161 -3.86 -23.59 -5.34
C SER A 161 -4.61 -22.74 -6.37
N SER A 162 -4.82 -21.45 -6.12
CA SER A 162 -5.52 -20.56 -7.04
C SER A 162 -4.59 -20.00 -8.11
N ASP A 163 -4.93 -20.22 -9.38
CA ASP A 163 -4.12 -19.73 -10.52
C ASP A 163 -3.91 -18.20 -10.53
N GLN A 164 -4.84 -17.45 -9.95
CA GLN A 164 -4.77 -15.98 -9.84
C GLN A 164 -3.85 -15.48 -8.73
N TYR A 165 -3.56 -16.31 -7.71
CA TYR A 165 -2.84 -15.88 -6.49
C TYR A 165 -1.53 -16.61 -6.26
N LYS A 166 -1.28 -17.70 -7.01
CA LYS A 166 -0.04 -18.45 -6.93
C LYS A 166 1.15 -17.54 -7.25
N PRO A 167 2.32 -17.78 -6.63
CA PRO A 167 3.51 -16.98 -6.88
C PRO A 167 3.91 -17.05 -8.34
N MET A 168 3.76 -15.95 -9.05
CA MET A 168 4.15 -15.84 -10.45
C MET A 168 4.75 -14.46 -10.69
N LEU A 169 5.89 -14.45 -11.37
CA LEU A 169 6.62 -13.21 -11.62
C LEU A 169 5.85 -12.34 -12.63
N SER A 170 5.23 -11.27 -12.13
CA SER A 170 4.54 -10.29 -12.97
C SER A 170 5.53 -9.22 -13.46
N ILE A 171 6.04 -9.39 -14.69
CA ILE A 171 6.84 -8.37 -15.38
C ILE A 171 5.96 -7.63 -16.40
N GLY A 172 5.87 -6.32 -16.24
CA GLY A 172 5.18 -5.42 -17.17
C GLY A 172 5.84 -4.05 -17.19
N SER A 173 5.21 -3.08 -17.87
CA SER A 173 5.66 -1.67 -17.91
C SER A 173 5.86 -1.06 -16.52
N GLY A 174 5.07 -1.53 -15.53
CA GLY A 174 5.23 -1.15 -14.12
C GLY A 174 6.59 -1.50 -13.52
N SER A 175 7.29 -2.53 -14.00
CA SER A 175 8.61 -2.91 -13.48
C SER A 175 9.68 -1.86 -13.77
N ALA A 176 9.58 -1.14 -14.90
CA ALA A 176 10.46 0.00 -15.17
C ALA A 176 10.23 1.14 -14.17
N LEU A 177 8.97 1.39 -13.79
CA LEU A 177 8.63 2.38 -12.77
C LEU A 177 9.16 2.00 -11.38
N ASP A 178 9.17 0.71 -11.05
CA ASP A 178 9.73 0.23 -9.79
C ASP A 178 11.25 0.44 -9.74
N VAL A 179 11.97 0.20 -10.84
CA VAL A 179 13.42 0.51 -10.93
C VAL A 179 13.67 2.00 -10.78
N ILE A 180 12.89 2.86 -11.45
CA ILE A 180 12.97 4.32 -11.29
C ILE A 180 12.73 4.71 -9.83
N MET A 181 11.74 4.11 -9.17
CA MET A 181 11.42 4.37 -7.76
C MET A 181 12.58 3.98 -6.84
N LEU A 182 13.20 2.81 -7.04
CA LEU A 182 14.37 2.37 -6.28
C LEU A 182 15.54 3.35 -6.41
N VAL A 183 15.85 3.78 -7.63
CA VAL A 183 16.91 4.76 -7.91
C VAL A 183 16.60 6.10 -7.21
N LEU A 184 15.35 6.57 -7.30
CA LEU A 184 14.92 7.82 -6.65
C LEU A 184 15.03 7.73 -5.12
N ILE A 185 14.62 6.63 -4.50
CA ILE A 185 14.74 6.40 -3.07
C ILE A 185 16.21 6.43 -2.64
N GLY A 186 17.08 5.65 -3.32
CA GLY A 186 18.51 5.60 -3.02
C GLY A 186 19.20 6.95 -3.15
N PHE A 187 18.93 7.67 -4.25
CA PHE A 187 19.48 9.00 -4.48
C PHE A 187 18.98 10.04 -3.47
N SER A 188 17.72 9.93 -3.02
CA SER A 188 17.15 10.81 -2.01
C SER A 188 17.81 10.60 -0.64
N PHE A 189 18.03 9.36 -0.21
CA PHE A 189 18.77 9.07 1.02
C PHE A 189 20.21 9.59 0.97
N TYR A 190 20.90 9.44 -0.17
CA TYR A 190 22.24 9.99 -0.37
C TYR A 190 22.25 11.51 -0.15
N LYS A 191 21.30 12.24 -0.75
CA LYS A 191 21.19 13.71 -0.59
C LYS A 191 20.83 14.13 0.83
N VAL A 192 19.88 13.43 1.49
CA VAL A 192 19.49 13.72 2.87
C VAL A 192 20.69 13.61 3.80
N LYS A 193 21.52 12.57 3.64
CA LYS A 193 22.73 12.37 4.45
C LYS A 193 23.81 13.41 4.13
N ARG A 194 24.07 13.67 2.85
CA ARG A 194 25.12 14.60 2.40
C ARG A 194 24.83 16.04 2.83
N ASN A 195 23.58 16.48 2.77
CA ASN A 195 23.18 17.87 3.00
C ASN A 195 22.52 18.09 4.37
N LEU A 196 22.52 17.07 5.26
CA LEU A 196 21.94 17.14 6.62
C LEU A 196 20.51 17.73 6.65
N LEU A 197 19.63 17.22 5.78
CA LEU A 197 18.32 17.83 5.54
C LEU A 197 17.26 17.50 6.61
N SER A 198 17.54 16.56 7.52
CA SER A 198 16.60 16.09 8.54
C SER A 198 16.29 17.17 9.57
N LYS A 199 15.00 17.47 9.80
CA LYS A 199 14.57 18.42 10.84
C LYS A 199 14.40 17.79 12.22
N HIS A 200 14.22 16.46 12.30
CA HIS A 200 13.96 15.74 13.54
C HIS A 200 15.00 14.65 13.81
N THR A 201 15.17 14.32 15.09
CA THR A 201 15.98 13.18 15.54
C THR A 201 15.26 11.88 15.17
N ASN A 202 16.03 10.84 14.81
CA ASN A 202 15.53 9.52 14.39
C ASN A 202 14.63 9.48 13.13
N LEU A 203 14.28 10.63 12.52
CA LEU A 203 13.47 10.69 11.31
C LEU A 203 14.03 9.80 10.21
N ASN A 204 15.32 9.92 9.90
CA ASN A 204 15.97 9.09 8.88
C ASN A 204 15.82 7.59 9.12
N ASN A 205 15.81 7.15 10.39
CA ASN A 205 15.62 5.73 10.74
C ASN A 205 14.17 5.29 10.51
N ILE A 206 13.20 6.14 10.87
CA ILE A 206 11.77 5.90 10.60
C ILE A 206 11.52 5.83 9.09
N ILE A 207 12.03 6.80 8.34
CA ILE A 207 11.89 6.85 6.87
C ILE A 207 12.56 5.64 6.21
N LEU A 208 13.74 5.22 6.70
CA LEU A 208 14.43 4.01 6.21
C LEU A 208 13.56 2.78 6.33
N LEU A 209 12.97 2.54 7.52
CA LEU A 209 12.12 1.37 7.74
C LEU A 209 10.88 1.40 6.86
N GLY A 210 10.22 2.57 6.73
CA GLY A 210 9.08 2.75 5.83
C GLY A 210 9.41 2.47 4.36
N CYS A 211 10.55 2.98 3.88
CA CYS A 211 11.01 2.71 2.52
C CYS A 211 11.37 1.23 2.31
N CYS A 212 12.03 0.59 3.27
CA CYS A 212 12.37 -0.83 3.19
C CYS A 212 11.11 -1.70 3.20
N LEU A 213 10.09 -1.35 4.00
CA LEU A 213 8.80 -2.04 4.02
C LEU A 213 8.07 -1.90 2.68
N TYR A 214 8.06 -0.71 2.08
CA TYR A 214 7.52 -0.50 0.74
C TYR A 214 8.27 -1.33 -0.30
N ILE A 215 9.61 -1.27 -0.34
CA ILE A 215 10.41 -2.02 -1.30
C ILE A 215 10.21 -3.54 -1.13
N ALA A 216 10.25 -4.04 0.09
CA ALA A 216 10.09 -5.47 0.38
C ALA A 216 8.72 -5.99 -0.08
N PHE A 217 7.63 -5.32 0.29
CA PHE A 217 6.28 -5.83 0.05
C PHE A 217 5.64 -5.36 -1.25
N ALA A 218 5.89 -4.13 -1.70
CA ALA A 218 5.31 -3.61 -2.94
C ALA A 218 6.13 -3.99 -4.17
N ILE A 219 7.47 -4.00 -4.09
CA ILE A 219 8.35 -4.22 -5.24
C ILE A 219 8.84 -5.66 -5.32
N PHE A 220 9.37 -6.25 -4.25
CA PHE A 220 9.90 -7.62 -4.32
C PHE A 220 8.81 -8.68 -4.17
N ILE A 221 8.22 -8.80 -2.98
CA ILE A 221 7.20 -9.83 -2.69
C ILE A 221 5.95 -9.56 -3.53
N GLY A 222 5.57 -8.30 -3.68
CA GLY A 222 4.37 -7.89 -4.41
C GLY A 222 4.37 -8.28 -5.89
N LYS A 223 5.54 -8.40 -6.52
CA LYS A 223 5.68 -8.87 -7.91
C LYS A 223 5.47 -10.36 -8.07
N MET A 224 5.69 -11.12 -7.00
CA MET A 224 5.39 -12.55 -6.95
C MET A 224 3.97 -12.81 -6.47
N MET A 225 3.49 -12.03 -5.50
CA MET A 225 2.17 -12.17 -4.89
C MET A 225 1.47 -10.81 -4.76
N PRO A 226 0.57 -10.45 -5.68
CA PRO A 226 -0.12 -9.16 -5.66
C PRO A 226 -0.85 -8.87 -4.34
N VAL A 227 -1.39 -9.88 -3.64
CA VAL A 227 -2.06 -9.69 -2.34
C VAL A 227 -1.12 -9.08 -1.29
N MET A 228 0.17 -9.39 -1.35
CA MET A 228 1.16 -8.88 -0.40
C MET A 228 1.53 -7.42 -0.65
N THR A 229 1.24 -6.86 -1.84
CA THR A 229 1.49 -5.42 -2.11
C THR A 229 0.72 -4.52 -1.15
N ARG A 230 -0.42 -5.01 -0.63
CA ARG A 230 -1.27 -4.30 0.34
C ARG A 230 -0.49 -3.92 1.59
N ILE A 231 0.41 -4.79 2.05
CA ILE A 231 1.28 -4.49 3.20
C ILE A 231 2.26 -3.36 2.85
N GLY A 232 2.82 -3.39 1.64
CA GLY A 232 3.78 -2.38 1.17
C GLY A 232 3.22 -0.96 1.18
N TRP A 233 1.90 -0.77 1.01
CA TRP A 233 1.27 0.55 1.02
C TRP A 233 1.41 1.27 2.37
N TYR A 234 1.54 0.56 3.49
CA TYR A 234 1.84 1.18 4.79
C TYR A 234 3.22 1.84 4.84
N GLY A 235 4.14 1.45 3.95
CA GLY A 235 5.46 2.06 3.78
C GLY A 235 5.47 3.28 2.84
N PHE A 236 4.46 3.40 1.97
CA PHE A 236 4.41 4.44 0.94
C PHE A 236 4.42 5.89 1.47
N PRO A 237 3.71 6.25 2.57
CA PRO A 237 3.75 7.61 3.12
C PRO A 237 5.19 8.09 3.41
N TYR A 238 6.05 7.17 3.85
CA TYR A 238 7.45 7.46 4.14
C TYR A 238 8.29 7.65 2.88
N VAL A 239 8.00 6.89 1.82
CA VAL A 239 8.59 7.11 0.48
C VAL A 239 8.21 8.51 -0.02
N LEU A 240 6.94 8.90 0.12
CA LEU A 240 6.48 10.23 -0.29
C LEU A 240 7.21 11.35 0.49
N ILE A 241 7.36 11.21 1.81
CA ILE A 241 8.14 12.16 2.63
C ILE A 241 9.57 12.28 2.12
N LEU A 242 10.22 11.17 1.80
CA LEU A 242 11.59 11.14 1.32
C LEU A 242 11.74 11.80 -0.06
N LEU A 243 10.84 11.50 -0.99
CA LEU A 243 10.90 12.06 -2.35
C LEU A 243 10.56 13.55 -2.37
N TYR A 244 9.75 14.01 -1.41
CA TYR A 244 9.31 15.39 -1.33
C TYR A 244 10.46 16.40 -1.21
N ILE A 245 11.64 15.98 -0.74
CA ILE A 245 12.84 16.83 -0.64
C ILE A 245 13.24 17.48 -1.96
N HIS A 246 12.88 16.88 -3.11
CA HIS A 246 13.18 17.43 -4.44
C HIS A 246 12.10 18.37 -4.96
N VAL A 247 10.92 18.35 -4.34
CA VAL A 247 9.75 19.15 -4.73
C VAL A 247 9.70 20.45 -3.91
N GLY A 248 9.71 20.32 -2.59
CA GLY A 248 9.42 21.43 -1.67
C GLY A 248 9.98 21.26 -0.26
N GLU A 249 9.69 22.25 0.58
CA GLU A 249 9.91 22.22 2.03
C GLU A 249 8.78 21.45 2.73
N SER A 250 9.13 20.64 3.73
CA SER A 250 8.14 19.96 4.57
C SER A 250 8.48 20.11 6.04
N PHE A 251 7.54 19.75 6.91
CA PHE A 251 7.79 19.59 8.34
C PHE A 251 8.92 18.58 8.61
N TYR A 252 9.08 17.57 7.75
CA TYR A 252 10.02 16.47 7.95
C TYR A 252 11.44 16.79 7.49
N TYR A 253 11.58 17.27 6.25
CA TYR A 253 12.86 17.54 5.60
C TYR A 253 12.92 18.96 5.03
N LYS A 254 14.12 19.55 5.08
CA LYS A 254 14.47 20.74 4.30
C LYS A 254 14.55 20.38 2.81
N LYS A 255 14.17 21.32 1.95
CA LYS A 255 14.26 21.15 0.50
C LYS A 255 15.73 21.05 0.06
N VAL A 256 16.01 20.19 -0.91
CA VAL A 256 17.31 20.17 -1.59
C VAL A 256 17.46 21.43 -2.43
N LEU A 257 18.45 22.27 -2.10
CA LEU A 257 18.89 23.35 -2.98
C LEU A 257 19.73 22.76 -4.12
N THR A 258 19.39 23.14 -5.35
CA THR A 258 20.11 22.68 -6.55
C THR A 258 20.51 23.92 -7.34
N ALA A 259 21.81 24.06 -7.64
CA ALA A 259 22.31 25.18 -8.47
C ALA A 259 21.94 25.05 -9.95
N ARG A 260 21.50 23.86 -10.39
CA ARG A 260 21.10 23.58 -11.78
C ARG A 260 19.68 24.11 -12.04
N LYS A 261 19.50 24.74 -13.20
CA LYS A 261 18.20 25.28 -13.69
C LYS A 261 17.11 24.20 -13.80
N VAL A 262 17.49 22.93 -14.05
CA VAL A 262 16.58 21.78 -14.11
C VAL A 262 16.99 20.70 -13.12
N ASN A 263 16.06 20.29 -12.26
CA ASN A 263 16.25 19.18 -11.32
C ASN A 263 15.62 17.90 -11.88
N PHE A 264 16.46 17.04 -12.48
CA PHE A 264 16.02 15.77 -13.07
C PHE A 264 15.24 14.88 -12.09
N SER A 265 15.61 14.84 -10.81
CA SER A 265 14.86 14.05 -9.81
C SER A 265 13.43 14.53 -9.65
N LYS A 266 13.21 15.85 -9.67
CA LYS A 266 11.87 16.44 -9.63
C LYS A 266 11.06 16.04 -10.87
N LEU A 267 11.67 16.08 -12.05
CA LEU A 267 11.05 15.65 -13.30
C LEU A 267 10.66 14.16 -13.27
N PHE A 268 11.56 13.29 -12.83
CA PHE A 268 11.29 11.85 -12.71
C PHE A 268 10.18 11.55 -11.70
N ILE A 269 10.10 12.28 -10.58
CA ILE A 269 9.00 12.15 -9.61
C ILE A 269 7.67 12.50 -10.28
N TYR A 270 7.59 13.62 -11.00
CA TYR A 270 6.37 14.01 -11.71
C TYR A 270 5.99 13.03 -12.82
N ALA A 271 6.97 12.59 -13.62
CA ALA A 271 6.77 11.57 -14.64
C ALA A 271 6.27 10.26 -14.03
N TYR A 272 6.84 9.83 -12.90
CA TYR A 272 6.39 8.63 -12.19
C TYR A 272 4.91 8.75 -11.78
N PHE A 273 4.51 9.84 -11.13
CA PHE A 273 3.10 10.02 -10.71
C PHE A 273 2.16 10.13 -11.92
N ALA A 274 2.55 10.85 -12.97
CA ALA A 274 1.77 10.93 -14.20
C ALA A 274 1.58 9.55 -14.85
N LEU A 275 2.64 8.73 -14.91
CA LEU A 275 2.56 7.37 -15.43
C LEU A 275 1.67 6.47 -14.55
N GLN A 276 1.64 6.65 -13.23
CA GLN A 276 0.71 5.91 -12.36
C GLN A 276 -0.76 6.31 -12.60
N ILE A 277 -1.03 7.57 -12.96
CA ILE A 277 -2.38 8.01 -13.37
C ILE A 277 -2.80 7.37 -14.70
N ILE A 278 -1.87 7.28 -15.65
CA ILE A 278 -2.13 6.75 -16.99
C ILE A 278 -2.28 5.22 -16.95
N ARG A 279 -1.55 4.54 -16.05
CA ARG A 279 -1.44 3.09 -15.98
C ARG A 279 -2.80 2.34 -15.94
N PRO A 280 -3.82 2.74 -15.17
CA PRO A 280 -5.15 2.13 -15.24
C PRO A 280 -5.72 2.08 -16.66
N PHE A 281 -5.58 3.15 -17.43
CA PHE A 281 -6.06 3.25 -18.82
C PHE A 281 -5.23 2.41 -19.81
N THR A 282 -4.14 1.78 -19.36
CA THR A 282 -3.31 0.89 -20.19
C THR A 282 -3.60 -0.59 -19.96
N TYR A 283 -4.46 -0.93 -18.99
CA TYR A 283 -4.93 -2.31 -18.81
C TYR A 283 -6.20 -2.55 -19.62
N GLU A 284 -6.33 -3.74 -20.21
CA GLU A 284 -7.62 -4.19 -20.73
C GLU A 284 -8.56 -4.44 -19.53
N HIS A 285 -9.58 -3.60 -19.39
CA HIS A 285 -10.64 -3.78 -18.40
C HIS A 285 -11.69 -4.72 -18.98
N SER A 286 -11.94 -5.86 -18.32
CA SER A 286 -13.14 -6.65 -18.64
C SER A 286 -14.38 -5.94 -18.12
N TYR A 287 -15.50 -6.07 -18.82
CA TYR A 287 -16.77 -5.38 -18.52
C TYR A 287 -17.36 -5.69 -17.13
N TYR A 288 -16.79 -6.63 -16.38
CA TYR A 288 -17.34 -7.18 -15.13
C TYR A 288 -16.56 -6.80 -13.86
N ASN A 289 -15.80 -5.70 -13.86
CA ASN A 289 -15.03 -5.24 -12.69
C ASN A 289 -14.00 -6.25 -12.15
N ILE A 290 -13.55 -7.20 -12.98
CA ILE A 290 -12.47 -8.13 -12.63
C ILE A 290 -11.20 -7.61 -13.30
N MET A 291 -10.14 -7.36 -12.51
CA MET A 291 -8.86 -6.93 -13.06
C MET A 291 -8.28 -8.04 -13.95
N HIS A 292 -8.30 -7.80 -15.26
CA HIS A 292 -7.61 -8.62 -16.25
C HIS A 292 -6.12 -8.28 -16.19
N GLN A 293 -5.33 -9.04 -15.42
CA GLN A 293 -3.87 -8.87 -15.41
C GLN A 293 -3.25 -9.62 -16.59
N GLN A 294 -3.34 -9.05 -17.80
CA GLN A 294 -2.49 -9.49 -18.90
C GLN A 294 -1.05 -9.04 -18.62
N THR A 295 -0.10 -9.96 -18.68
CA THR A 295 1.34 -9.64 -18.58
C THR A 295 1.95 -9.72 -19.98
N ILE A 296 3.00 -8.92 -20.25
CA ILE A 296 3.64 -8.84 -21.58
C ILE A 296 4.16 -10.22 -22.06
N PHE A 297 4.44 -11.13 -21.14
CA PHE A 297 4.97 -12.46 -21.44
C PHE A 297 3.92 -13.58 -21.43
N GLN A 298 2.69 -13.30 -21.01
CA GLN A 298 1.62 -14.29 -20.98
C GLN A 298 0.28 -13.63 -21.30
N ASN A 299 -0.21 -13.87 -22.52
CA ASN A 299 -1.61 -13.72 -22.89
C ASN A 299 -2.42 -14.80 -22.17
N TYR A 300 -2.64 -14.61 -20.87
CA TYR A 300 -3.62 -15.42 -20.13
C TYR A 300 -4.98 -14.73 -20.26
N ASP A 301 -5.69 -15.10 -21.32
CA ASP A 301 -7.10 -14.82 -21.50
C ASP A 301 -7.91 -15.95 -20.84
N THR A 302 -8.02 -15.91 -19.50
CA THR A 302 -8.54 -17.07 -18.74
C THR A 302 -10.04 -17.08 -18.52
N MET A 303 -10.75 -15.99 -18.79
CA MET A 303 -12.21 -15.98 -18.65
C MET A 303 -12.84 -15.08 -19.70
N ASP A 304 -13.60 -15.70 -20.60
CA ASP A 304 -14.51 -14.96 -21.47
C ASP A 304 -15.52 -14.15 -20.63
N ASP A 305 -16.11 -13.13 -21.24
CA ASP A 305 -17.10 -12.26 -20.61
C ASP A 305 -18.28 -13.06 -19.97
N VAL A 306 -18.60 -14.23 -20.53
CA VAL A 306 -19.62 -15.14 -19.99
C VAL A 306 -19.20 -15.72 -18.64
N SER A 307 -17.96 -16.20 -18.53
CA SER A 307 -17.39 -16.76 -17.29
C SER A 307 -17.28 -15.72 -16.18
N LEU A 308 -16.92 -14.47 -16.54
CA LEU A 308 -16.87 -13.36 -15.60
C LEU A 308 -18.26 -12.99 -15.05
N ARG A 309 -19.29 -13.02 -15.91
CA ARG A 309 -20.68 -12.80 -15.51
C ARG A 309 -21.20 -13.90 -14.59
N ILE A 310 -20.81 -15.15 -14.82
CA ILE A 310 -21.15 -16.28 -13.95
C ILE A 310 -20.51 -16.10 -12.56
N ALA A 311 -19.22 -15.75 -12.51
CA ALA A 311 -18.53 -15.49 -11.24
C ALA A 311 -19.14 -14.32 -10.45
N ALA A 312 -19.56 -13.25 -11.14
CA ALA A 312 -20.26 -12.12 -10.51
C ALA A 312 -21.65 -12.53 -9.94
N LYS A 313 -22.41 -13.34 -10.70
CA LYS A 313 -23.68 -13.92 -10.23
C LYS A 313 -23.49 -14.83 -9.02
N ASP A 314 -22.48 -15.69 -9.02
CA ASP A 314 -22.20 -16.60 -7.91
C ASP A 314 -21.81 -15.85 -6.64
N LYS A 315 -20.97 -14.80 -6.79
CA LYS A 315 -20.63 -13.89 -5.67
C LYS A 315 -21.89 -13.24 -5.09
N CYS A 316 -22.80 -12.78 -5.94
CA CYS A 316 -24.08 -12.22 -5.51
C CYS A 316 -24.98 -13.23 -4.81
N LEU A 317 -25.05 -14.47 -5.31
CA LEU A 317 -25.84 -15.54 -4.72
C LEU A 317 -25.34 -15.91 -3.32
N ILE A 318 -24.01 -15.97 -3.15
CA ILE A 318 -23.35 -16.18 -1.86
C ILE A 318 -23.66 -15.04 -0.89
N LEU A 319 -23.58 -13.78 -1.35
CA LEU A 319 -23.90 -12.60 -0.53
C LEU A 319 -25.38 -12.59 -0.12
N THR A 320 -26.29 -12.96 -1.01
CA THR A 320 -27.73 -13.10 -0.71
C THR A 320 -27.97 -14.19 0.33
N ASN A 321 -27.31 -15.35 0.21
CA ASN A 321 -27.42 -16.44 1.19
C ASN A 321 -26.86 -16.06 2.57
N MET A 322 -25.95 -15.08 2.64
CA MET A 322 -25.44 -14.52 3.89
C MET A 322 -26.29 -13.34 4.43
N GLY A 323 -27.42 -13.00 3.79
CA GLY A 323 -28.26 -11.87 4.20
C GLY A 323 -27.73 -10.48 3.80
N TYR A 324 -26.75 -10.44 2.90
CA TYR A 324 -26.09 -9.22 2.41
C TYR A 324 -26.45 -8.91 0.95
N ASN A 325 -27.70 -9.18 0.55
CA ASN A 325 -28.22 -8.96 -0.81
C ASN A 325 -28.03 -7.51 -1.32
N TYR A 326 -28.04 -6.52 -0.43
CA TYR A 326 -27.83 -5.10 -0.75
C TYR A 326 -26.38 -4.73 -1.14
N LEU A 327 -25.42 -5.65 -0.98
CA LEU A 327 -24.01 -5.46 -1.40
C LEU A 327 -23.73 -5.99 -2.82
N CYS A 328 -24.74 -6.54 -3.49
CA CYS A 328 -24.65 -7.02 -4.87
C CYS A 328 -25.15 -5.95 -5.85
N SER A 329 -24.37 -5.68 -6.89
CA SER A 329 -24.83 -5.02 -8.13
C SER A 329 -24.32 -5.83 -9.31
N ILE A 330 -25.23 -6.38 -10.12
CA ILE A 330 -24.91 -7.01 -11.41
C ILE A 330 -25.05 -5.96 -12.50
#